data_AF-A0A6N9PMW0-F1
#
_entry.id   AF-A0A6N9PMW0-F1
#
_cell.length_a   1.000
_cell.length_b   1.000
_cell.length_c   1.000
_cell.angle_alpha   90.00
_cell.angle_beta   90.00
_cell.angle_gamma   90.00
#
_symmetry.space_group_name_H-M   'P 1'
#
loop_
_entity.id
_entity.type
_entity.pdbx_description
1 polymer ?
#
loop_
_entity_poly.entity_id
_entity_poly.type
_entity_poly.pdbx_seq_one_letter_code
_entity_poly.pdbx_strand_id
1 'polypeptide(L)'
;MKKMLKGLSVLEIIIGILAVIVAVGGLAMGGLMEGGAENGLQMQAVVTVKASAILGLISGLFNLGCGFCGFQGAGGNRGLLALAVILGWVGLLSAVVSGVLLLFGSATADRIGTATASAIVPVLFLVSAMSVKRRR
;
A
#
# COMPACT_ATOMS: atom_id res chain seq x y z
N MET A 1 -1.77 5.40 22.73
CA MET A 1 -2.34 4.52 21.69
C MET A 1 -3.40 5.17 20.81
N LYS A 2 -4.56 5.64 21.32
CA LYS A 2 -5.62 6.22 20.43
C LYS A 2 -5.16 7.43 19.60
N LYS A 3 -4.42 8.38 20.20
CA LYS A 3 -3.85 9.53 19.46
C LYS A 3 -2.84 9.09 18.38
N MET A 4 -2.01 8.10 18.71
CA MET A 4 -1.02 7.52 17.79
C MET A 4 -1.70 6.78 16.62
N LEU A 5 -2.75 6.01 16.90
CA LEU A 5 -3.56 5.35 15.87
C LEU A 5 -4.19 6.37 14.91
N LYS A 6 -4.73 7.50 15.43
CA LYS A 6 -5.24 8.58 14.56
C LYS A 6 -4.15 9.16 13.65
N GLY A 7 -2.96 9.42 14.19
CA GLY A 7 -1.83 9.93 13.40
C GLY A 7 -1.40 8.96 12.30
N LEU A 8 -1.24 7.68 12.64
CA LEU A 8 -0.89 6.62 11.70
C LEU A 8 -1.98 6.39 10.65
N SER A 9 -3.25 6.47 11.03
CA SER A 9 -4.39 6.42 10.10
C SER A 9 -4.34 7.52 9.04
N VAL A 10 -4.00 8.76 9.42
CA VAL A 10 -3.85 9.86 8.46
C VAL A 10 -2.67 9.58 7.54
N LEU A 11 -1.58 9.02 8.07
CA LEU A 11 -0.40 8.66 7.30
C LEU A 11 -0.72 7.56 6.26
N GLU A 12 -1.48 6.53 6.64
CA GLU A 12 -2.00 5.50 5.73
C GLU A 12 -2.89 6.08 4.62
N ILE A 13 -3.74 7.05 4.95
CA ILE A 13 -4.55 7.76 3.95
C ILE A 13 -3.65 8.49 2.95
N ILE A 14 -2.65 9.23 3.43
CA ILE A 14 -1.71 9.98 2.57
C ILE A 14 -0.93 9.02 1.67
N ILE A 15 -0.39 7.92 2.23
CA ILE A 15 0.30 6.88 1.46
C ILE A 15 -0.62 6.27 0.41
N GLY A 16 -1.88 5.98 0.77
CA GLY A 16 -2.87 5.45 -0.15
C GLY A 16 -3.17 6.40 -1.31
N ILE A 17 -3.33 7.70 -1.05
CA ILE A 17 -3.53 8.72 -2.09
C ILE A 17 -2.33 8.77 -3.04
N LEU A 18 -1.11 8.82 -2.50
CA LEU A 18 0.11 8.84 -3.31
C LEU A 18 0.24 7.58 -4.18
N ALA A 19 -0.05 6.40 -3.62
CA ALA A 19 -0.04 5.15 -4.36
C ALA A 19 -1.06 5.14 -5.51
N VAL A 20 -2.28 5.65 -5.27
CA VAL A 20 -3.30 5.79 -6.33
C VAL A 20 -2.82 6.72 -7.44
N ILE A 21 -2.23 7.88 -7.11
CA ILE A 21 -1.72 8.83 -8.11
C ILE A 21 -0.64 8.16 -8.97
N VAL A 22 0.33 7.50 -8.35
CA VAL A 22 1.41 6.80 -9.06
C VAL A 22 0.86 5.67 -9.95
N ALA A 23 -0.09 4.90 -9.44
CA ALA A 23 -0.74 3.83 -10.19
C ALA A 23 -1.52 4.35 -11.41
N VAL A 24 -2.30 5.42 -11.26
CA VAL A 24 -3.01 6.05 -12.38
C VAL A 24 -2.02 6.59 -13.42
N GLY A 25 -0.93 7.23 -12.98
CA GLY A 25 0.16 7.66 -13.87
C GLY A 25 0.82 6.49 -14.61
N GLY A 26 1.05 5.37 -13.92
CA GLY A 26 1.60 4.14 -14.52
C GLY A 26 0.68 3.51 -15.55
N LEU A 27 -0.64 3.52 -15.31
CA LEU A 27 -1.64 3.06 -16.29
C LEU A 27 -1.68 3.97 -17.53
N ALA A 28 -1.63 5.28 -17.34
CA ALA A 28 -1.58 6.25 -18.43
C ALA A 28 -0.32 6.07 -19.28
N MET A 29 0.86 5.94 -18.64
CA MET A 29 2.11 5.63 -19.34
C MET A 29 2.06 4.30 -20.07
N GLY A 30 1.51 3.25 -19.44
CA GLY A 30 1.32 1.95 -20.07
C GLY A 30 0.43 2.03 -21.32
N GLY A 31 -0.62 2.86 -21.30
CA GLY A 31 -1.47 3.12 -22.47
C GLY A 31 -0.74 3.88 -23.59
N LEU A 32 0.10 4.86 -23.23
CA LEU A 32 0.92 5.60 -24.22
C LEU A 32 1.99 4.71 -24.86
N MET A 33 2.63 3.84 -24.07
CA MET A 33 3.64 2.89 -24.58
C MET A 33 3.03 1.83 -25.50
N GLU A 34 1.78 1.44 -25.27
CA GLU A 34 1.06 0.50 -26.13
C GLU A 34 0.86 1.04 -27.56
N GLY A 35 0.69 2.36 -27.71
CA GLY A 35 0.57 3.02 -29.01
C GLY A 35 1.87 3.10 -29.82
N GLY A 36 3.02 2.82 -29.19
CA GLY A 36 4.34 2.83 -29.84
C GLY A 36 5.10 1.51 -29.74
N ALA A 37 4.47 0.45 -29.25
CA ALA A 37 5.10 -0.86 -29.09
C ALA A 37 5.01 -1.65 -30.41
N GLU A 38 6.15 -1.85 -31.06
CA GLU A 38 6.22 -2.51 -32.37
C GLU A 38 6.61 -3.99 -32.27
N ASN A 39 7.23 -4.41 -31.15
CA ASN A 39 7.79 -5.76 -30.98
C ASN A 39 7.31 -6.43 -29.69
N GLY A 40 7.34 -7.78 -29.66
CA GLY A 40 6.85 -8.59 -28.53
C GLY A 40 7.50 -8.27 -27.18
N LEU A 41 8.78 -7.90 -27.16
CA LEU A 41 9.49 -7.47 -25.94
C LEU A 41 8.94 -6.15 -25.37
N GLN A 42 8.57 -5.20 -26.22
CA GLN A 42 7.98 -3.93 -25.79
C GLN A 42 6.55 -4.15 -25.28
N MET A 43 5.78 -5.00 -25.96
CA MET A 43 4.44 -5.42 -25.49
C MET A 43 4.50 -6.10 -24.11
N GLN A 44 5.49 -6.98 -23.87
CA GLN A 44 5.67 -7.61 -22.56
C GLN A 44 6.02 -6.60 -21.47
N ALA A 45 6.83 -5.58 -21.79
CA ALA A 45 7.12 -4.49 -20.86
C ALA A 45 5.86 -3.66 -20.53
N VAL A 46 5.03 -3.34 -21.54
CA VAL A 46 3.75 -2.64 -21.35
C VAL A 46 2.81 -3.42 -20.43
N VAL A 47 2.65 -4.72 -20.66
CA VAL A 47 1.81 -5.59 -19.82
C VAL A 47 2.33 -5.60 -18.37
N THR A 48 3.64 -5.67 -18.19
CA THR A 48 4.27 -5.65 -16.86
C THR A 48 4.02 -4.32 -16.13
N VAL A 49 4.19 -3.19 -16.82
CA VAL A 49 3.91 -1.85 -16.27
C VAL A 49 2.45 -1.74 -15.88
N LYS A 50 1.51 -2.11 -16.75
CA LYS A 50 0.06 -2.08 -16.45
C LYS A 50 -0.29 -2.99 -15.27
N ALA A 51 0.22 -4.21 -15.21
CA ALA A 51 -0.02 -5.13 -14.11
C ALA A 51 0.51 -4.57 -12.77
N SER A 52 1.72 -4.00 -12.76
CA SER A 52 2.28 -3.36 -11.57
C SER A 52 1.46 -2.15 -11.11
N ALA A 53 0.95 -1.36 -12.06
CA ALA A 53 0.11 -0.20 -11.79
C ALA A 53 -1.25 -0.61 -11.20
N ILE A 54 -1.88 -1.67 -11.71
CA ILE A 54 -3.13 -2.22 -11.14
C ILE A 54 -2.90 -2.70 -9.69
N LEU A 55 -1.82 -3.43 -9.44
CA LEU A 55 -1.47 -3.88 -8.09
C LEU A 55 -1.22 -2.68 -7.14
N GLY A 56 -0.53 -1.65 -7.63
CA GLY A 56 -0.34 -0.40 -6.90
C GLY A 56 -1.66 0.31 -6.58
N LEU A 57 -2.61 0.30 -7.51
CA LEU A 57 -3.95 0.89 -7.31
C LEU A 57 -4.73 0.14 -6.22
N ILE A 58 -4.73 -1.19 -6.28
CA ILE A 58 -5.37 -2.06 -5.29
C ILE A 58 -4.76 -1.81 -3.91
N SER A 59 -3.43 -1.78 -3.81
CA SER A 59 -2.72 -1.49 -2.56
C SER A 59 -3.07 -0.10 -2.01
N GLY A 60 -3.12 0.92 -2.87
CA GLY A 60 -3.53 2.28 -2.49
C GLY A 60 -4.95 2.35 -1.92
N LEU A 61 -5.90 1.62 -2.51
CA LEU A 61 -7.27 1.51 -2.00
C LEU A 61 -7.34 0.80 -0.64
N PHE A 62 -6.52 -0.24 -0.43
CA PHE A 62 -6.43 -0.90 0.87
C PHE A 62 -5.86 0.02 1.95
N ASN A 63 -4.82 0.79 1.65
CA ASN A 63 -4.24 1.76 2.60
C ASN A 63 -5.24 2.87 2.95
N LEU A 64 -5.98 3.38 1.96
CA LEU A 64 -7.08 4.33 2.17
C LEU A 64 -8.16 3.76 3.10
N GLY A 65 -8.64 2.54 2.80
CA GLY A 65 -9.65 1.87 3.61
C GLY A 65 -9.16 1.58 5.03
N CYS A 66 -7.92 1.14 5.17
CA CYS A 66 -7.27 0.87 6.45
C CYS A 66 -7.13 2.14 7.29
N GLY A 67 -6.63 3.22 6.70
CA GLY A 67 -6.48 4.51 7.36
C GLY A 67 -7.83 5.09 7.80
N PHE A 68 -8.85 5.06 6.94
CA PHE A 68 -10.20 5.52 7.28
C PHE A 68 -10.83 4.71 8.42
N CYS A 69 -10.78 3.37 8.33
CA CYS A 69 -11.31 2.49 9.37
C CYS A 69 -10.57 2.64 10.69
N GLY A 70 -9.23 2.82 10.65
CA GLY A 70 -8.41 3.07 11.82
C GLY A 70 -8.75 4.40 12.49
N PHE A 71 -9.02 5.45 11.70
CA PHE A 71 -9.36 6.78 12.21
C PHE A 71 -10.70 6.76 12.95
N GLN A 72 -11.71 6.15 12.34
CA GLN A 72 -13.02 5.97 12.97
C GLN A 72 -12.96 5.00 14.17
N GLY A 73 -12.15 3.94 14.07
CA GLY A 73 -11.93 2.99 15.16
C GLY A 73 -11.32 3.66 16.39
N ALA A 74 -10.33 4.54 16.18
CA ALA A 74 -9.75 5.37 17.23
C ALA A 74 -10.78 6.33 17.85
N GLY A 75 -11.77 6.77 17.07
CA GLY A 75 -12.88 7.62 17.50
C GLY A 75 -13.90 6.93 18.41
N GLY A 76 -14.05 5.61 18.36
CA GLY A 76 -15.12 4.95 19.12
C GLY A 76 -15.63 3.64 18.52
N ASN A 77 -15.56 3.52 17.20
CA ASN A 77 -16.28 2.48 16.48
C ASN A 77 -15.54 1.13 16.51
N ARG A 78 -16.04 0.18 17.31
CA ARG A 78 -15.42 -1.15 17.48
C ARG A 78 -15.43 -2.00 16.20
N GLY A 79 -16.50 -1.89 15.40
CA GLY A 79 -16.63 -2.64 14.13
C GLY A 79 -15.57 -2.20 13.13
N LEU A 80 -15.42 -0.89 12.94
CA LEU A 80 -14.39 -0.33 12.06
C LEU A 80 -12.98 -0.55 12.59
N LEU A 81 -12.77 -0.59 13.92
CA LEU A 81 -11.47 -0.95 14.49
C LEU A 81 -11.10 -2.41 14.20
N ALA A 82 -12.05 -3.34 14.23
CA ALA A 82 -11.82 -4.72 13.85
C ALA A 82 -11.51 -4.85 12.35
N LEU A 83 -12.27 -4.13 11.51
CA LEU A 83 -12.03 -4.07 10.07
C LEU A 83 -10.64 -3.49 9.75
N ALA A 84 -10.23 -2.43 10.44
CA ALA A 84 -8.92 -1.80 10.29
C ALA A 84 -7.76 -2.76 10.57
N VAL A 85 -7.91 -3.65 11.57
CA VAL A 85 -6.90 -4.68 11.86
C VAL A 85 -6.84 -5.70 10.73
N ILE A 86 -7.99 -6.17 10.22
CA ILE A 86 -8.04 -7.14 9.11
C ILE A 86 -7.42 -6.53 7.85
N LEU A 87 -7.84 -5.31 7.47
CA LEU A 87 -7.30 -4.57 6.34
C LEU A 87 -5.82 -4.26 6.51
N GLY A 88 -5.37 -3.96 7.73
CA GLY A 88 -3.97 -3.72 8.04
C GLY A 88 -3.10 -4.96 7.81
N TRP A 89 -3.57 -6.15 8.17
CA TRP A 89 -2.85 -7.41 7.88
C TRP A 89 -2.77 -7.70 6.39
N VAL A 90 -3.85 -7.45 5.64
CA VAL A 90 -3.86 -7.58 4.18
C VAL A 90 -2.91 -6.56 3.53
N GLY A 91 -2.92 -5.31 4.00
CA GLY A 91 -2.01 -4.26 3.57
C GLY A 91 -0.55 -4.63 3.82
N LEU A 92 -0.23 -5.14 5.00
CA LEU A 92 1.12 -5.61 5.35
C LEU A 92 1.59 -6.75 4.42
N LEU A 93 0.73 -7.75 4.16
CA LEU A 93 1.02 -8.82 3.19
C LEU A 93 1.31 -8.25 1.80
N SER A 94 0.52 -7.28 1.33
CA SER A 94 0.73 -6.64 0.02
C SER A 94 2.04 -5.86 -0.04
N ALA A 95 2.42 -5.18 1.04
CA ALA A 95 3.68 -4.45 1.14
C ALA A 95 4.89 -5.40 1.14
N VAL A 96 4.78 -6.54 1.84
CA VAL A 96 5.81 -7.59 1.82
C VAL A 96 5.96 -8.17 0.43
N VAL A 97 4.85 -8.54 -0.24
CA VAL A 97 4.89 -9.07 -1.62
C VAL A 97 5.49 -8.05 -2.59
N SER A 98 5.10 -6.78 -2.48
CA SER A 98 5.67 -5.70 -3.31
C SER A 98 7.16 -5.50 -3.04
N GLY A 99 7.59 -5.56 -1.77
CA GLY A 99 8.99 -5.53 -1.37
C GLY A 99 9.79 -6.70 -1.93
N VAL A 100 9.23 -7.91 -1.89
CA VAL A 100 9.86 -9.11 -2.49
C VAL A 100 9.97 -8.97 -4.02
N LEU A 101 8.93 -8.47 -4.70
CA LEU A 101 8.96 -8.23 -6.14
C LEU A 101 9.98 -7.15 -6.53
N LEU A 102 10.18 -6.12 -5.69
CA LEU A 102 11.26 -5.12 -5.85
C LEU A 102 12.68 -5.73 -5.76
N LEU A 103 12.80 -6.86 -5.07
CA LEU A 103 14.05 -7.62 -4.93
C LEU A 103 14.24 -8.67 -6.05
N PHE A 104 13.21 -8.98 -6.84
CA PHE A 104 13.36 -9.73 -8.10
C PHE A 104 13.99 -8.82 -9.17
N GLY A 105 15.31 -8.66 -9.07
CA GLY A 105 16.16 -7.79 -9.91
C GLY A 105 17.54 -7.62 -9.27
N SER A 106 18.30 -6.59 -9.65
CA SER A 106 19.53 -6.24 -8.93
C SER A 106 19.19 -5.74 -7.52
N ALA A 107 19.41 -6.59 -6.51
CA ALA A 107 19.22 -6.26 -5.11
C ALA A 107 20.28 -5.24 -4.64
N THR A 108 20.06 -3.97 -4.95
CA THR A 108 20.86 -2.86 -4.43
C THR A 108 20.42 -2.49 -3.02
N ALA A 109 21.38 -2.10 -2.16
CA ALA A 109 21.13 -1.72 -0.78
C ALA A 109 20.02 -0.65 -0.62
N ASP A 110 19.95 0.30 -1.56
CA ASP A 110 18.89 1.32 -1.58
C ASP A 110 17.48 0.74 -1.71
N ARG A 111 17.30 -0.31 -2.53
CA ARG A 111 16.00 -0.95 -2.75
C ARG A 111 15.54 -1.76 -1.54
N ILE A 112 16.50 -2.41 -0.86
CA ILE A 112 16.24 -3.11 0.41
C ILE A 112 15.85 -2.10 1.49
N GLY A 113 16.55 -0.95 1.55
CA GLY A 113 16.23 0.14 2.46
C GLY A 113 14.83 0.70 2.24
N THR A 114 14.44 0.94 0.98
CA THR A 114 13.09 1.44 0.65
C THR A 114 12.00 0.42 0.95
N ALA A 115 12.21 -0.86 0.61
CA ALA A 115 11.26 -1.92 0.93
C ALA A 115 11.06 -2.05 2.45
N THR A 116 12.13 -2.01 3.23
CA THR A 116 12.05 -2.09 4.70
C THR A 116 11.37 -0.86 5.29
N ALA A 117 11.69 0.34 4.81
CA ALA A 117 11.07 1.58 5.28
C ALA A 117 9.56 1.62 5.01
N SER A 118 9.12 1.07 3.86
CA SER A 118 7.69 1.01 3.50
C SER A 118 6.86 0.12 4.42
N ALA A 119 7.47 -0.85 5.13
CA ALA A 119 6.77 -1.73 6.07
C ALA A 119 6.62 -1.12 7.49
N ILE A 120 7.38 -0.07 7.83
CA ILE A 120 7.39 0.51 9.18
C ILE A 120 6.02 1.10 9.53
N VAL A 121 5.43 1.89 8.63
CA VAL A 121 4.15 2.56 8.87
C VAL A 121 3.01 1.53 9.03
N PRO A 122 2.85 0.53 8.14
CA PRO A 122 1.85 -0.53 8.31
C PRO A 122 2.01 -1.32 9.62
N VAL A 123 3.25 -1.65 10.01
CA VAL A 123 3.52 -2.38 11.26
C VAL A 123 3.15 -1.53 12.48
N LEU A 124 3.56 -0.27 12.52
CA LEU A 124 3.23 0.65 13.61
C LEU A 124 1.71 0.88 13.70
N PHE A 125 1.04 0.97 12.56
CA PHE A 125 -0.42 1.05 12.47
C PHE A 125 -1.08 -0.18 13.08
N LEU A 126 -0.69 -1.38 12.63
CA LEU A 126 -1.23 -2.67 13.12
C LEU A 126 -1.03 -2.85 14.62
N VAL A 127 0.18 -2.60 15.13
CA VAL A 127 0.50 -2.69 16.56
C VAL A 127 -0.35 -1.71 17.36
N SER A 128 -0.53 -0.50 16.85
CA SER A 128 -1.39 0.51 17.47
C SER A 128 -2.86 0.09 17.48
N ALA A 129 -3.38 -0.41 16.36
CA ALA A 129 -4.76 -0.85 16.21
C ALA A 129 -5.07 -2.04 17.13
N MET A 130 -4.20 -3.06 17.15
CA MET A 130 -4.34 -4.22 18.05
C MET A 130 -4.29 -3.82 19.52
N SER A 131 -3.38 -2.90 19.89
CA SER A 131 -3.27 -2.42 21.27
C SER A 131 -4.50 -1.63 21.72
N VAL A 132 -5.11 -0.82 20.83
CA VAL A 132 -6.37 -0.14 21.13
C VAL A 132 -7.52 -1.14 21.23
N LYS A 133 -7.54 -2.17 20.38
CA LYS A 133 -8.56 -3.23 20.40
C LYS A 133 -8.50 -4.04 21.70
N ARG A 134 -7.30 -4.37 22.19
CA ARG A 134 -7.09 -5.17 23.41
C ARG A 134 -7.45 -4.42 24.71
N ARG A 135 -7.41 -3.08 24.70
CA ARG A 135 -7.73 -2.23 25.86
C ARG A 135 -9.20 -1.78 25.91
N ARG A 136 -10.06 -2.28 25.01
CA ARG A 136 -11.49 -1.93 24.92
C ARG A 136 -12.35 -3.17 25.05
#